data_AF-A0A819PC75-F1
#
_entry.id   AF-A0A819PC75-F1
#
_cell.length_a   1.000
_cell.length_b   1.000
_cell.length_c   1.000
_cell.angle_alpha   90.00
_cell.angle_beta   90.00
_cell.angle_gamma   90.00
#
_symmetry.space_group_name_H-M   'P 1'
#
loop_
_entity.id
_entity.type
_entity.pdbx_description
1 polymer ?
#
loop_
_entity_poly.entity_id
_entity_poly.type
_entity_poly.pdbx_seq_one_letter_code
_entity_poly.pdbx_strand_id
1 'polypeptide(L)'
;MPKVRRKRLTTAKKRPTTARKRPTTGRKRPTTTRKRLNQPKKLSTKATTISNQPMKAVYFDLVNQPNASIKSKSTGKFIQLSKPPKNLKVSDDWDVQPGDVLSWSEFRPTETFFVTSEGTLLKNPDTSGSGYLTIPLAITSQFSDAIDYFSSVLDSIGRNYVSSIELTSNDSFFVKKFSKELPKSIKNRTDISYSFDPNDEVLYVTIESNPNQSQQFQLETTKIEDIIQWISTSNETKTKFIVKYNFEGKETCSKVPCGIIMGLPPGWQSEQQGSLLVSENKIQGEWKCEGPEKTKEKAQKAIEKHYKGLEIEIK
;
A
#
# COMPACT_ATOMS: atom_id res chain seq x y z
N MET A 1 -18.89 -2.63 -77.94
CA MET A 1 -18.96 -2.98 -76.50
C MET A 1 -19.71 -1.88 -75.73
N PRO A 2 -20.53 -2.23 -74.72
CA PRO A 2 -21.59 -1.35 -74.20
C PRO A 2 -21.07 -0.32 -73.17
N LYS A 3 -21.67 0.87 -73.19
CA LYS A 3 -21.44 1.95 -72.21
C LYS A 3 -22.04 1.58 -70.85
N VAL A 4 -21.19 1.33 -69.85
CA VAL A 4 -21.61 1.11 -68.45
C VAL A 4 -21.80 2.46 -67.75
N ARG A 5 -23.05 2.77 -67.43
CA ARG A 5 -23.50 3.99 -66.76
C ARG A 5 -23.34 3.84 -65.23
N ARG A 6 -22.39 4.55 -64.61
CA ARG A 6 -22.19 4.56 -63.15
C ARG A 6 -23.34 5.30 -62.45
N LYS A 7 -24.06 4.59 -61.56
CA LYS A 7 -25.06 5.16 -60.64
C LYS A 7 -24.35 5.93 -59.52
N ARG A 8 -24.71 7.21 -59.32
CA ARG A 8 -24.33 8.01 -58.15
C ARG A 8 -25.19 7.60 -56.95
N LEU A 9 -24.57 7.24 -55.83
CA LEU A 9 -25.22 7.18 -54.52
C LEU A 9 -25.21 8.58 -53.90
N THR A 10 -26.39 9.08 -53.53
CA THR A 10 -26.57 10.30 -52.72
C THR A 10 -26.90 9.90 -51.28
N THR A 11 -26.02 10.21 -50.34
CA THR A 11 -26.28 10.05 -48.90
C THR A 11 -26.82 11.34 -48.31
N ALA A 12 -28.04 11.29 -47.77
CA ALA A 12 -28.70 12.42 -47.11
C ALA A 12 -28.16 12.60 -45.68
N LYS A 13 -27.61 13.78 -45.38
CA LYS A 13 -27.21 14.20 -44.02
C LYS A 13 -28.44 14.51 -43.17
N LYS A 14 -28.69 13.75 -42.10
CA LYS A 14 -29.64 14.10 -41.04
C LYS A 14 -29.04 15.18 -40.12
N ARG A 15 -29.75 16.30 -39.96
CA ARG A 15 -29.48 17.35 -38.95
C ARG A 15 -29.99 16.90 -37.56
N PRO A 16 -29.25 17.12 -36.48
CA PRO A 16 -29.78 16.97 -35.13
C PRO A 16 -30.55 18.23 -34.69
N THR A 17 -31.78 18.05 -34.22
CA THR A 17 -32.63 19.07 -33.60
C THR A 17 -32.40 19.10 -32.09
N THR A 18 -31.81 20.18 -31.58
CA THR A 18 -31.72 20.47 -30.15
C THR A 18 -33.00 21.17 -29.67
N ALA A 19 -33.79 20.49 -28.83
CA ALA A 19 -34.95 21.07 -28.16
C ALA A 19 -34.50 21.90 -26.94
N ARG A 20 -34.68 23.22 -27.02
CA ARG A 20 -34.37 24.20 -25.96
C ARG A 20 -35.58 24.36 -25.05
N LYS A 21 -35.53 23.87 -23.80
CA LYS A 21 -36.55 24.14 -22.77
C LYS A 21 -36.40 25.58 -22.25
N ARG A 22 -37.48 26.38 -22.36
CA ARG A 22 -37.62 27.71 -21.74
C ARG A 22 -37.93 27.56 -20.24
N PRO A 23 -37.35 28.40 -19.36
CA PRO A 23 -37.83 28.53 -17.98
C PRO A 23 -39.01 29.51 -17.92
N THR A 24 -40.09 29.10 -17.26
CA THR A 24 -41.25 29.95 -16.94
C THR A 24 -41.04 30.64 -15.60
N THR A 25 -40.98 31.96 -15.62
CA THR A 25 -40.94 32.83 -14.44
C THR A 25 -42.34 32.99 -13.85
N GLY A 26 -42.64 32.25 -12.77
CA GLY A 26 -43.83 32.43 -11.95
C GLY A 26 -43.55 33.35 -10.76
N ARG A 27 -43.89 34.62 -10.91
CA ARG A 27 -43.79 35.66 -9.86
C ARG A 27 -44.94 35.48 -8.86
N LYS A 28 -44.68 34.93 -7.66
CA LYS A 28 -45.64 34.95 -6.55
C LYS A 28 -45.31 36.10 -5.59
N ARG A 29 -46.33 36.91 -5.32
CA ARG A 29 -46.37 38.09 -4.45
C ARG A 29 -46.28 37.65 -2.97
N PRO A 30 -45.55 38.35 -2.09
CA PRO A 30 -45.46 37.98 -0.69
C PRO A 30 -46.65 38.54 0.10
N THR A 31 -47.34 37.67 0.85
CA THR A 31 -48.26 38.07 1.93
C THR A 31 -47.47 38.17 3.24
N THR A 32 -47.47 39.36 3.81
CA THR A 32 -46.91 39.68 5.13
C THR A 32 -47.79 39.11 6.24
N THR A 33 -47.30 38.10 6.94
CA THR A 33 -47.82 37.73 8.27
C THR A 33 -46.71 37.88 9.29
N ARG A 34 -46.85 38.92 10.11
CA ARG A 34 -45.95 39.39 11.16
C ARG A 34 -45.89 38.33 12.27
N LYS A 35 -44.82 37.55 12.36
CA LYS A 35 -44.49 36.71 13.54
C LYS A 35 -43.38 37.39 14.33
N ARG A 36 -43.64 37.58 15.63
CA ARG A 36 -42.76 38.21 16.63
C ARG A 36 -41.33 37.66 16.57
N LEU A 37 -40.38 38.58 16.45
CA LEU A 37 -38.95 38.36 16.60
C LEU A 37 -38.62 38.27 18.10
N ASN A 38 -38.37 37.07 18.61
CA ASN A 38 -37.61 36.91 19.85
C ASN A 38 -36.13 36.94 19.47
N GLN A 39 -35.41 37.96 19.95
CA GLN A 39 -33.98 38.10 19.74
C GLN A 39 -33.22 36.93 20.41
N PRO A 40 -32.32 36.23 19.72
CA PRO A 40 -31.32 35.41 20.39
C PRO A 40 -30.19 36.31 20.91
N LYS A 41 -29.83 36.08 22.18
CA LYS A 41 -28.66 36.66 22.86
C LYS A 41 -27.41 36.54 21.98
N LYS A 42 -26.69 37.66 21.79
CA LYS A 42 -25.32 37.70 21.25
C LYS A 42 -24.43 36.78 22.10
N LEU A 43 -24.14 35.59 21.59
CA LEU A 43 -23.04 34.75 22.08
C LEU A 43 -21.74 35.33 21.52
N SER A 44 -20.93 35.84 22.43
CA SER A 44 -19.55 36.25 22.19
C SER A 44 -18.72 35.03 21.76
N THR A 45 -18.51 34.85 20.46
CA THR A 45 -17.51 33.91 19.93
C THR A 45 -16.12 34.50 20.15
N LYS A 46 -15.51 34.19 21.29
CA LYS A 46 -14.04 34.21 21.40
C LYS A 46 -13.54 33.15 20.42
N ALA A 47 -12.89 33.59 19.35
CA ALA A 47 -12.14 32.71 18.46
C ALA A 47 -10.98 32.12 19.26
N THR A 48 -11.16 30.91 19.78
CA THR A 48 -10.06 30.10 20.30
C THR A 48 -9.13 29.84 19.13
N THR A 49 -7.92 30.37 19.22
CA THR A 49 -6.83 30.07 18.29
C THR A 49 -6.55 28.58 18.42
N ILE A 50 -7.08 27.78 17.49
CA ILE A 50 -6.79 26.35 17.41
C ILE A 50 -5.31 26.25 17.03
N SER A 51 -4.52 25.64 17.90
CA SER A 51 -3.13 25.29 17.64
C SER A 51 -3.06 24.53 16.31
N ASN A 52 -2.33 25.08 15.32
CA ASN A 52 -2.08 24.46 14.02
C ASN A 52 -1.09 23.29 14.10
N GLN A 53 -1.00 22.59 15.24
CA GLN A 53 -0.22 21.37 15.30
C GLN A 53 -0.93 20.28 14.49
N PRO A 54 -0.22 19.57 13.60
CA PRO A 54 -0.80 18.45 12.88
C PRO A 54 -1.31 17.44 13.91
N MET A 55 -2.59 17.06 13.79
CA MET A 55 -3.15 15.99 14.61
C MET A 55 -2.33 14.72 14.38
N LYS A 56 -1.90 14.08 15.46
CA LYS A 56 -1.19 12.79 15.44
C LYS A 56 -2.00 11.75 16.20
N ALA A 57 -1.85 10.49 15.82
CA ALA A 57 -2.46 9.38 16.55
C ALA A 57 -1.88 9.27 17.96
N VAL A 58 -2.74 8.99 18.93
CA VAL A 58 -2.33 8.73 20.31
C VAL A 58 -2.44 7.23 20.60
N TYR A 59 -1.43 6.68 21.29
CA TYR A 59 -1.47 5.31 21.81
C TYR A 59 -1.91 5.33 23.28
N PHE A 60 -2.99 4.61 23.58
CA PHE A 60 -3.54 4.46 24.92
C PHE A 60 -3.26 3.04 25.44
N ASP A 61 -2.36 2.94 26.42
CA ASP A 61 -2.08 1.68 27.16
C ASP A 61 -3.04 1.55 28.34
N LEU A 62 -4.15 0.83 28.15
CA LEU A 62 -5.23 0.78 29.13
C LEU A 62 -4.98 -0.23 30.27
N VAL A 63 -3.89 -0.99 30.21
CA VAL A 63 -3.54 -1.97 31.24
C VAL A 63 -2.39 -1.49 32.11
N ASN A 64 -1.27 -1.10 31.51
CA ASN A 64 -0.02 -0.95 32.25
C ASN A 64 0.22 0.46 32.77
N GLN A 65 -0.53 1.46 32.27
CA GLN A 65 -0.32 2.85 32.63
C GLN A 65 -1.59 3.49 33.21
N PRO A 66 -1.67 3.74 34.53
CA PRO A 66 -2.84 4.41 35.11
C PRO A 66 -3.09 5.81 34.53
N ASN A 67 -2.05 6.45 33.96
CA ASN A 67 -2.12 7.75 33.30
C ASN A 67 -2.40 7.69 31.78
N ALA A 68 -2.36 6.50 31.15
CA ALA A 68 -2.70 6.34 29.72
C ALA A 68 -4.18 5.97 29.51
N SER A 69 -5.00 6.35 30.48
CA SER A 69 -6.45 6.19 30.50
C SER A 69 -7.12 7.20 29.56
N ILE A 70 -8.26 6.81 29.01
CA ILE A 70 -9.04 7.69 28.12
C ILE A 70 -9.70 8.77 28.97
N LYS A 71 -9.56 10.04 28.60
CA LYS A 71 -10.23 11.13 29.30
C LYS A 71 -11.72 11.18 28.92
N SER A 72 -12.59 11.39 29.90
CA SER A 72 -14.01 11.68 29.68
C SER A 72 -14.18 13.11 29.20
N LYS A 73 -14.90 13.31 28.09
CA LYS A 73 -15.24 14.65 27.57
C LYS A 73 -16.15 15.40 28.53
N SER A 74 -17.14 14.73 29.12
CA SER A 74 -18.12 15.36 30.01
C SER A 74 -17.57 15.69 31.40
N THR A 75 -16.74 14.81 31.96
CA THR A 75 -16.26 14.98 33.35
C THR A 75 -14.81 15.44 33.45
N GLY A 76 -14.05 15.34 32.36
CA GLY A 76 -12.61 15.57 32.35
C GLY A 76 -11.79 14.54 33.13
N LYS A 77 -12.44 13.53 33.72
CA LYS A 77 -11.79 12.48 34.50
C LYS A 77 -11.31 11.35 33.61
N PHE A 78 -10.28 10.65 34.05
CA PHE A 78 -9.78 9.45 33.39
C PHE A 78 -10.76 8.27 33.56
N ILE A 79 -11.01 7.57 32.46
CA ILE A 79 -11.86 6.39 32.36
C ILE A 79 -10.95 5.17 32.35
N GLN A 80 -11.18 4.27 33.30
CA GLN A 80 -10.48 2.99 33.36
C GLN A 80 -11.36 1.91 32.73
N LEU A 81 -10.83 1.23 31.71
CA LEU A 81 -11.52 0.18 30.97
C LEU A 81 -10.75 -1.11 31.14
N SER A 82 -11.29 -2.06 31.90
CA SER A 82 -10.63 -3.35 32.12
C SER A 82 -10.72 -4.29 30.93
N LYS A 83 -11.63 -4.05 29.97
CA LYS A 83 -11.84 -4.85 28.76
C LYS A 83 -12.35 -3.99 27.60
N PRO A 84 -12.13 -4.42 26.34
CA PRO A 84 -12.73 -3.78 25.18
C PRO A 84 -14.27 -3.84 25.24
N PRO A 85 -14.98 -2.82 24.69
CA PRO A 85 -16.44 -2.83 24.64
C PRO A 85 -16.95 -3.94 23.71
N LYS A 86 -17.93 -4.72 24.18
CA LYS A 86 -18.45 -5.91 23.46
C LYS A 86 -19.01 -5.61 22.07
N ASN A 87 -19.55 -4.41 21.87
CA ASN A 87 -20.13 -3.97 20.60
C ASN A 87 -19.11 -3.26 19.70
N LEU A 88 -17.85 -3.17 20.11
CA LEU A 88 -16.77 -2.48 19.39
C LEU A 88 -17.15 -1.05 18.99
N LYS A 89 -17.95 -0.36 19.81
CA LYS A 89 -18.27 1.05 19.63
C LYS A 89 -17.54 1.89 20.67
N VAL A 90 -17.00 3.00 20.20
CA VAL A 90 -16.45 4.05 21.05
C VAL A 90 -17.61 4.78 21.73
N SER A 91 -17.47 5.08 23.02
CA SER A 91 -18.44 5.91 23.72
C SER A 91 -18.31 7.37 23.27
N ASP A 92 -19.43 8.07 23.09
CA ASP A 92 -19.43 9.50 22.76
C ASP A 92 -18.68 10.34 23.81
N ASP A 93 -18.59 9.84 25.04
CA ASP A 93 -17.89 10.48 26.14
C ASP A 93 -16.37 10.28 26.13
N TRP A 94 -15.82 9.43 25.27
CA TRP A 94 -14.37 9.20 25.20
C TRP A 94 -13.68 10.30 24.40
N ASP A 95 -12.62 10.88 24.98
CA ASP A 95 -11.73 11.84 24.32
C ASP A 95 -10.70 11.12 23.45
N VAL A 96 -11.20 10.53 22.37
CA VAL A 96 -10.42 9.85 21.32
C VAL A 96 -10.86 10.35 19.95
N GLN A 97 -9.99 10.20 18.96
CA GLN A 97 -10.21 10.61 17.57
C GLN A 97 -9.90 9.47 16.58
N PRO A 98 -10.37 9.57 15.33
CA PRO A 98 -10.04 8.58 14.29
C PRO A 98 -8.53 8.37 14.14
N GLY A 99 -8.12 7.11 14.05
CA GLY A 99 -6.73 6.69 13.99
C GLY A 99 -6.03 6.52 15.34
N ASP A 100 -6.64 6.94 16.46
CA ASP A 100 -6.08 6.61 17.78
C ASP A 100 -6.04 5.09 18.01
N VAL A 101 -5.05 4.66 18.79
CA VAL A 101 -4.74 3.25 19.04
C VAL A 101 -5.01 2.93 20.51
N LEU A 102 -5.94 2.01 20.77
CA LEU A 102 -6.35 1.59 22.11
C LEU A 102 -5.84 0.17 22.36
N SER A 103 -5.07 -0.04 23.42
CA SER A 103 -4.52 -1.34 23.77
C SER A 103 -5.01 -1.83 25.13
N TRP A 104 -5.58 -3.03 25.15
CA TRP A 104 -5.94 -3.79 26.36
C TRP A 104 -4.98 -4.93 26.65
N SER A 105 -3.82 -4.97 25.98
CA SER A 105 -2.85 -6.03 26.19
C SER A 105 -1.83 -5.67 27.25
N GLU A 106 -1.53 -6.63 28.13
CA GLU A 106 -0.42 -6.52 29.09
C GLU A 106 0.94 -6.71 28.40
N PHE A 107 0.98 -7.46 27.29
CA PHE A 107 2.19 -7.84 26.59
C PHE A 107 1.98 -7.86 25.08
N ARG A 108 2.70 -6.95 24.38
CA ARG A 108 2.63 -6.73 22.92
C ARG A 108 1.23 -6.32 22.43
N PRO A 109 1.09 -5.70 21.24
CA PRO A 109 -0.20 -5.21 20.71
C PRO A 109 -1.22 -6.29 20.24
N THR A 110 -1.44 -7.35 21.03
CA THR A 110 -2.34 -8.48 20.72
C THR A 110 -3.82 -8.16 20.92
N GLU A 111 -4.16 -7.32 21.90
CA GLU A 111 -5.51 -6.78 22.15
C GLU A 111 -5.58 -5.29 21.84
N THR A 112 -5.11 -4.93 20.65
CA THR A 112 -5.08 -3.55 20.17
C THR A 112 -6.16 -3.28 19.14
N PHE A 113 -6.74 -2.07 19.20
CA PHE A 113 -7.81 -1.60 18.34
C PHE A 113 -7.51 -0.19 17.84
N PHE A 114 -8.01 0.13 16.65
CA PHE A 114 -7.96 1.45 16.05
C PHE A 114 -9.35 2.09 16.10
N VAL A 115 -9.41 3.37 16.46
CA VAL A 115 -10.65 4.16 16.37
C VAL A 115 -10.92 4.51 14.91
N THR A 116 -12.07 4.12 14.39
CA THR A 116 -12.48 4.43 13.00
C THR A 116 -13.14 5.80 12.91
N SER A 117 -13.33 6.30 11.69
CA SER A 117 -14.06 7.56 11.46
C SER A 117 -15.54 7.50 11.87
N GLU A 118 -16.10 6.29 11.91
CA GLU A 118 -17.47 5.98 12.29
C GLU A 118 -17.64 5.82 13.81
N GLY A 119 -16.58 5.99 14.61
CA GLY A 119 -16.62 5.79 16.05
C GLY A 119 -16.74 4.31 16.46
N THR A 120 -16.24 3.40 15.61
CA THR A 120 -16.11 1.98 15.93
C THR A 120 -14.66 1.61 16.21
N LEU A 121 -14.44 0.41 16.74
CA LEU A 121 -13.12 -0.15 17.00
C LEU A 121 -12.81 -1.22 15.95
N LEU A 122 -11.75 -0.98 15.19
CA LEU A 122 -11.18 -1.96 14.26
C LEU A 122 -10.06 -2.72 14.97
N LYS A 123 -10.17 -4.04 15.06
CA LYS A 123 -9.13 -4.87 15.69
C LYS A 123 -7.84 -4.82 14.87
N ASN A 124 -6.68 -4.82 15.54
CA ASN A 124 -5.37 -5.04 14.92
C ASN A 124 -5.42 -6.32 14.05
N PRO A 125 -5.16 -6.22 12.74
CA PRO A 125 -5.26 -7.36 11.82
C PRO A 125 -4.08 -8.33 11.92
N ASP A 126 -3.10 -8.12 12.81
CA ASP A 126 -1.97 -9.05 12.95
C ASP A 126 -2.44 -10.49 13.22
N THR A 127 -2.21 -11.36 12.24
CA THR A 127 -2.49 -12.80 12.31
C THR A 127 -1.24 -13.64 12.55
N SER A 128 -0.06 -13.02 12.70
CA SER A 128 1.21 -13.75 12.84
C SER A 128 1.31 -14.56 14.15
N GLY A 129 0.44 -14.31 15.12
CA GLY A 129 0.51 -14.88 16.47
C GLY A 129 1.67 -14.31 17.31
N SER A 130 2.52 -13.47 16.71
CA SER A 130 3.65 -12.83 17.39
C SER A 130 3.25 -11.55 18.11
N GLY A 131 2.07 -11.00 17.79
CA GLY A 131 1.49 -9.85 18.48
C GLY A 131 2.13 -8.54 18.08
N TYR A 132 2.45 -8.34 16.81
CA TYR A 132 2.93 -7.05 16.31
C TYR A 132 1.76 -6.12 15.96
N LEU A 133 2.00 -4.82 15.95
CA LEU A 133 1.02 -3.86 15.46
C LEU A 133 1.10 -3.80 13.94
N THR A 134 -0.01 -4.09 13.27
CA THR A 134 -0.20 -3.78 11.85
C THR A 134 -1.20 -2.63 11.76
N ILE A 135 -0.81 -1.52 11.15
CA ILE A 135 -1.70 -0.36 10.96
C ILE A 135 -2.40 -0.51 9.60
N PRO A 136 -3.70 -0.86 9.57
CA PRO A 136 -4.38 -1.28 8.35
C PRO A 136 -4.72 -0.11 7.43
N LEU A 137 -4.89 -0.43 6.14
CA LEU A 137 -5.24 0.50 5.07
C LEU A 137 -6.59 1.20 5.34
N ALA A 138 -7.53 0.49 5.96
CA ALA A 138 -8.82 1.05 6.36
C ALA A 138 -8.68 2.27 7.31
N ILE A 139 -7.56 2.36 8.03
CA ILE A 139 -7.23 3.48 8.90
C ILE A 139 -6.31 4.46 8.18
N THR A 140 -5.21 4.00 7.60
CA THR A 140 -4.18 4.87 7.00
C THR A 140 -4.69 5.65 5.79
N SER A 141 -5.66 5.11 5.04
CA SER A 141 -6.26 5.78 3.87
C SER A 141 -7.00 7.08 4.18
N GLN A 142 -7.27 7.36 5.46
CA GLN A 142 -7.89 8.59 5.92
C GLN A 142 -6.87 9.75 6.06
N PHE A 143 -5.58 9.46 5.98
CA PHE A 143 -4.50 10.41 6.20
C PHE A 143 -3.67 10.58 4.93
N SER A 144 -3.23 11.81 4.67
CA SER A 144 -2.35 12.09 3.53
C SER A 144 -0.94 11.58 3.74
N ASP A 145 -0.52 11.42 5.01
CA ASP A 145 0.79 10.90 5.40
C ASP A 145 0.62 10.01 6.63
N ALA A 146 0.43 8.71 6.38
CA ALA A 146 0.19 7.78 7.47
C ALA A 146 1.40 7.67 8.41
N ILE A 147 2.63 7.72 7.88
CA ILE A 147 3.84 7.52 8.68
C ILE A 147 4.04 8.66 9.69
N ASP A 148 3.89 9.91 9.26
CA ASP A 148 3.99 11.05 10.17
C ASP A 148 2.81 11.12 11.15
N TYR A 149 1.59 10.76 10.70
CA TYR A 149 0.42 10.72 11.57
C TYR A 149 0.58 9.72 12.72
N PHE A 150 1.15 8.54 12.43
CA PHE A 150 1.37 7.48 13.41
C PHE A 150 2.73 7.57 14.13
N SER A 151 3.54 8.59 13.88
CA SER A 151 4.90 8.66 14.43
C SER A 151 4.92 8.59 15.97
N SER A 152 3.98 9.26 16.65
CA SER A 152 3.85 9.23 18.11
C SER A 152 3.47 7.85 18.64
N VAL A 153 2.70 7.07 17.88
CA VAL A 153 2.41 5.67 18.23
C VAL A 153 3.70 4.86 18.15
N LEU A 154 4.47 5.00 17.06
CA LEU A 154 5.77 4.32 16.89
C LEU A 154 6.74 4.64 18.02
N ASP A 155 6.80 5.91 18.44
CA ASP A 155 7.66 6.35 19.53
C ASP A 155 7.18 5.82 20.89
N SER A 156 5.85 5.69 21.08
CA SER A 156 5.25 5.25 22.34
C SER A 156 5.44 3.76 22.61
N ILE A 157 5.23 2.91 21.59
CA ILE A 157 5.35 1.45 21.75
C ILE A 157 6.72 0.91 21.36
N GLY A 158 7.50 1.66 20.59
CA GLY A 158 8.74 1.22 19.96
C GLY A 158 8.51 0.65 18.57
N ARG A 159 9.31 1.10 17.59
CA ARG A 159 9.21 0.70 16.17
C ARG A 159 9.30 -0.80 15.95
N ASN A 160 10.09 -1.48 16.77
CA ASN A 160 10.28 -2.92 16.82
C ASN A 160 9.01 -3.71 17.20
N TYR A 161 7.94 -3.04 17.63
CA TYR A 161 6.63 -3.67 17.86
C TYR A 161 5.62 -3.38 16.75
N VAL A 162 6.02 -2.68 15.68
CA VAL A 162 5.17 -2.41 14.52
C VAL A 162 5.72 -3.18 13.33
N SER A 163 4.99 -4.21 12.90
CA SER A 163 5.41 -5.04 11.77
C SER A 163 5.10 -4.39 10.43
N SER A 164 4.02 -3.61 10.35
CA SER A 164 3.66 -2.96 9.10
C SER A 164 2.71 -1.77 9.27
N ILE A 165 2.83 -0.86 8.31
CA ILE A 165 1.90 0.24 8.08
C ILE A 165 1.47 0.14 6.62
N GLU A 166 0.22 -0.20 6.38
CA GLU A 166 -0.32 -0.29 5.03
C GLU A 166 -0.54 1.12 4.46
N LEU A 167 -0.17 1.36 3.20
CA LEU A 167 -0.17 2.69 2.58
C LEU A 167 -1.05 2.73 1.34
N THR A 168 -1.68 3.89 1.12
CA THR A 168 -2.32 4.17 -0.17
C THR A 168 -1.26 4.53 -1.21
N SER A 169 -1.54 4.28 -2.49
CA SER A 169 -0.65 4.69 -3.60
C SER A 169 -0.45 6.21 -3.74
N ASN A 170 -1.26 7.01 -3.04
CA ASN A 170 -1.20 8.47 -3.01
C ASN A 170 -0.62 9.03 -1.71
N ASP A 171 -0.14 8.17 -0.80
CA ASP A 171 0.42 8.61 0.46
C ASP A 171 1.65 9.52 0.24
N SER A 172 1.74 10.59 1.03
CA SER A 172 2.83 11.56 0.98
C SER A 172 4.17 10.96 1.36
N PHE A 173 4.17 9.79 2.01
CA PHE A 173 5.34 8.95 2.24
C PHE A 173 6.21 8.81 0.98
N PHE A 174 5.62 8.54 -0.18
CA PHE A 174 6.38 8.36 -1.43
C PHE A 174 7.13 9.64 -1.82
N VAL A 175 6.47 10.79 -1.70
CA VAL A 175 7.09 12.09 -2.00
C VAL A 175 8.17 12.42 -0.98
N LYS A 176 7.92 12.19 0.31
CA LYS A 176 8.90 12.48 1.36
C LYS A 176 10.14 11.58 1.25
N LYS A 177 9.97 10.28 1.02
CA LYS A 177 11.09 9.33 0.97
C LYS A 177 11.84 9.40 -0.36
N PHE A 178 11.14 9.55 -1.49
CA PHE A 178 11.76 9.46 -2.82
C PHE A 178 11.81 10.78 -3.59
N SER A 179 11.35 11.89 -2.99
CA SER A 179 11.24 13.21 -3.63
C SER A 179 10.37 13.23 -4.91
N LYS A 180 9.54 12.20 -5.10
CA LYS A 180 8.72 11.99 -6.30
C LYS A 180 7.45 11.22 -5.97
N GLU A 181 6.38 11.54 -6.68
CA GLU A 181 5.14 10.78 -6.63
C GLU A 181 5.19 9.53 -7.51
N LEU A 182 4.41 8.51 -7.16
CA LEU A 182 4.09 7.43 -8.08
C LEU A 182 3.34 7.98 -9.32
N PRO A 183 3.60 7.46 -10.53
CA PRO A 183 2.87 7.85 -11.73
C PRO A 183 1.37 7.54 -11.62
N LYS A 184 0.53 8.35 -12.29
CA LYS A 184 -0.94 8.14 -12.32
C LYS A 184 -1.35 6.72 -12.76
N SER A 185 -0.61 6.12 -13.69
CA SER A 185 -0.86 4.76 -14.17
C SER A 185 -0.73 3.71 -13.07
N ILE A 186 0.15 3.92 -12.10
CA ILE A 186 0.34 3.04 -10.94
C ILE A 186 -0.61 3.42 -9.81
N LYS A 187 -0.82 4.72 -9.56
CA LYS A 187 -1.74 5.20 -8.52
C LYS A 187 -3.16 4.67 -8.69
N ASN A 188 -3.62 4.53 -9.93
CA ASN A 188 -4.96 4.04 -10.27
C ASN A 188 -5.09 2.51 -10.22
N ARG A 189 -4.00 1.77 -9.97
CA ARG A 189 -4.05 0.31 -9.82
C ARG A 189 -4.58 -0.04 -8.43
N THR A 190 -5.66 -0.81 -8.39
CA THR A 190 -6.28 -1.31 -7.17
C THR A 190 -5.81 -2.73 -6.82
N ASP A 191 -4.98 -3.34 -7.66
CA ASP A 191 -4.45 -4.69 -7.50
C ASP A 191 -3.04 -4.69 -6.88
N ILE A 192 -2.60 -3.55 -6.34
CA ILE A 192 -1.30 -3.38 -5.67
C ILE A 192 -1.54 -2.93 -4.24
N SER A 193 -0.95 -3.65 -3.30
CA SER A 193 -0.84 -3.23 -1.90
C SER A 193 0.58 -2.77 -1.58
N TYR A 194 0.66 -1.76 -0.71
CA TYR A 194 1.90 -1.20 -0.21
C TYR A 194 1.91 -1.37 1.30
N SER A 195 2.97 -1.94 1.85
CA SER A 195 3.13 -2.13 3.29
C SER A 195 4.53 -1.72 3.68
N PHE A 196 4.65 -0.80 4.63
CA PHE A 196 5.92 -0.29 5.10
C PHE A 196 6.24 -0.86 6.48
N ASP A 197 7.41 -1.47 6.61
CA ASP A 197 7.97 -1.91 7.87
C ASP A 197 8.88 -0.80 8.43
N PRO A 198 8.47 -0.13 9.53
CA PRO A 198 9.23 0.96 10.14
C PRO A 198 10.46 0.50 10.94
N ASN A 199 10.57 -0.80 11.25
CA ASN A 199 11.71 -1.36 11.96
C ASN A 199 12.89 -1.59 11.02
N ASP A 200 12.62 -2.25 9.89
CA ASP A 200 13.66 -2.60 8.92
C ASP A 200 13.82 -1.53 7.81
N GLU A 201 12.99 -0.49 7.83
CA GLU A 201 12.87 0.50 6.76
C GLU A 201 12.69 -0.13 5.37
N VAL A 202 11.79 -1.11 5.28
CA VAL A 202 11.48 -1.85 4.05
C VAL A 202 10.08 -1.53 3.56
N LEU A 203 9.96 -1.20 2.27
CA LEU A 203 8.67 -1.15 1.59
C LEU A 203 8.41 -2.49 0.88
N TYR A 204 7.33 -3.14 1.27
CA TYR A 204 6.77 -4.30 0.60
C TYR A 204 5.73 -3.83 -0.42
N VAL A 205 5.89 -4.28 -1.66
CA VAL A 205 4.92 -4.04 -2.73
C VAL A 205 4.44 -5.40 -3.23
N THR A 206 3.12 -5.63 -3.17
CA THR A 206 2.52 -6.93 -3.48
C THR A 206 1.43 -6.78 -4.51
N ILE A 207 1.36 -7.70 -5.47
CA ILE A 207 0.24 -7.79 -6.41
C ILE A 207 -0.86 -8.65 -5.76
N GLU A 208 -2.00 -8.08 -5.42
CA GLU A 208 -3.05 -8.76 -4.64
C GLU A 208 -3.60 -10.01 -5.33
N SER A 209 -3.69 -9.99 -6.67
CA SER A 209 -4.14 -11.15 -7.45
C SER A 209 -3.16 -12.32 -7.43
N ASN A 210 -1.91 -12.10 -7.02
CA ASN A 210 -0.88 -13.12 -6.90
C ASN A 210 0.06 -12.77 -5.74
N PRO A 211 -0.28 -13.11 -4.48
CA PRO A 211 0.53 -12.74 -3.32
C PRO A 211 1.97 -13.25 -3.33
N ASN A 212 2.25 -14.31 -4.11
CA ASN A 212 3.61 -14.81 -4.35
C ASN A 212 4.46 -13.83 -5.19
N GLN A 213 3.83 -12.83 -5.78
CA GLN A 213 4.45 -11.73 -6.48
C GLN A 213 4.51 -10.51 -5.57
N SER A 214 5.41 -10.58 -4.60
CA SER A 214 5.81 -9.48 -3.74
C SER A 214 7.27 -9.13 -4.00
N GLN A 215 7.61 -7.87 -3.74
CA GLN A 215 8.98 -7.38 -3.77
C GLN A 215 9.23 -6.48 -2.57
N GLN A 216 10.39 -6.68 -1.97
CA GLN A 216 10.90 -5.87 -0.88
C GLN A 216 11.84 -4.81 -1.45
N PHE A 217 11.69 -3.58 -0.97
CA PHE A 217 12.48 -2.43 -1.37
C PHE A 217 13.09 -1.79 -0.13
N GLN A 218 14.41 -1.92 0.00
CA GLN A 218 15.19 -1.29 1.06
C GLN A 218 15.23 0.23 0.81
N LEU A 219 14.68 1.01 1.73
CA LEU A 219 14.42 2.44 1.48
C LEU A 219 15.68 3.29 1.34
N GLU A 220 16.82 2.87 1.90
CA GLU A 220 18.10 3.60 1.78
C GLU A 220 18.71 3.51 0.38
N THR A 221 18.47 2.40 -0.33
CA THR A 221 19.15 2.08 -1.60
C THR A 221 18.23 2.08 -2.80
N THR A 222 16.92 1.96 -2.58
CA THR A 222 15.92 1.91 -3.64
C THR A 222 15.59 3.30 -4.18
N LYS A 223 15.49 3.45 -5.50
CA LYS A 223 14.91 4.62 -6.16
C LYS A 223 13.44 4.36 -6.51
N ILE A 224 12.63 5.41 -6.59
CA ILE A 224 11.21 5.25 -6.98
C ILE A 224 11.07 4.61 -8.37
N GLU A 225 12.03 4.86 -9.28
CA GLU A 225 12.04 4.26 -10.61
C GLU A 225 12.15 2.73 -10.56
N ASP A 226 12.83 2.16 -9.56
CA ASP A 226 12.94 0.71 -9.40
C ASP A 226 11.59 0.09 -9.05
N ILE A 227 10.83 0.75 -8.15
CA ILE A 227 9.47 0.36 -7.77
C ILE A 227 8.54 0.46 -8.99
N ILE A 228 8.57 1.60 -9.70
CA ILE A 228 7.76 1.83 -10.90
C ILE A 228 8.06 0.78 -11.97
N GLN A 229 9.34 0.47 -12.19
CA GLN A 229 9.77 -0.50 -13.17
C GLN A 229 9.27 -1.90 -12.81
N TRP A 230 9.43 -2.32 -11.55
CA TRP A 230 8.96 -3.62 -11.07
C TRP A 230 7.44 -3.76 -11.26
N ILE A 231 6.67 -2.77 -10.80
CA ILE A 231 5.20 -2.73 -10.95
C ILE A 231 4.81 -2.78 -12.43
N SER A 232 5.50 -2.05 -13.30
CA SER A 232 5.17 -2.01 -14.74
C SER A 232 5.41 -3.36 -15.41
N THR A 233 6.44 -4.09 -14.97
CA THR A 233 6.72 -5.45 -15.46
C THR A 233 5.90 -6.53 -14.78
N SER A 234 5.20 -6.21 -13.69
CA SER A 234 4.51 -7.21 -12.86
C SER A 234 3.36 -7.90 -13.58
N ASN A 235 2.70 -7.20 -14.51
CA ASN A 235 1.55 -7.69 -15.27
C ASN A 235 1.94 -8.32 -16.60
N GLU A 236 3.23 -8.31 -16.92
CA GLU A 236 3.72 -8.96 -18.13
C GLU A 236 3.67 -10.47 -17.92
N THR A 237 3.28 -11.19 -18.98
CA THR A 237 3.40 -12.64 -19.00
C THR A 237 4.83 -12.99 -18.61
N LYS A 238 5.00 -13.79 -17.57
CA LYS A 238 6.31 -14.20 -17.09
C LYS A 238 6.74 -15.47 -17.81
N THR A 239 7.97 -15.49 -18.30
CA THR A 239 8.64 -16.73 -18.69
C THR A 239 9.37 -17.26 -17.47
N LYS A 240 9.41 -18.58 -17.35
CA LYS A 240 10.30 -19.28 -16.44
C LYS A 240 11.43 -19.90 -17.24
N PHE A 241 12.61 -19.93 -16.66
CA PHE A 241 13.73 -20.72 -17.12
C PHE A 241 14.20 -21.59 -15.96
N ILE A 242 14.57 -22.81 -16.28
CA ILE A 242 15.27 -23.69 -15.36
C ILE A 242 16.68 -23.84 -15.91
N VAL A 243 17.67 -23.26 -15.22
CA VAL A 243 19.07 -23.37 -15.60
C VAL A 243 19.68 -24.48 -14.77
N LYS A 244 19.79 -25.66 -15.36
CA LYS A 244 20.56 -26.76 -14.79
C LYS A 244 22.02 -26.59 -15.17
N TYR A 245 22.93 -26.84 -14.23
CA TYR A 245 24.36 -26.83 -14.49
C TYR A 245 25.02 -28.06 -13.89
N ASN A 246 25.99 -28.59 -14.62
CA ASN A 246 26.81 -29.72 -14.22
C ASN A 246 28.26 -29.42 -14.66
N PHE A 247 29.13 -29.11 -13.70
CA PHE A 247 30.54 -28.87 -13.92
C PHE A 247 31.33 -30.10 -13.50
N GLU A 248 32.26 -30.55 -14.33
CA GLU A 248 33.20 -31.62 -14.02
C GLU A 248 34.65 -31.12 -14.22
N GLY A 249 35.54 -31.52 -13.32
CA GLY A 249 36.96 -31.11 -13.30
C GLY A 249 37.33 -30.20 -12.11
N LYS A 250 38.53 -30.41 -11.57
CA LYS A 250 39.02 -29.70 -10.37
C LYS A 250 39.26 -28.20 -10.65
N GLU A 251 39.83 -27.88 -11.82
CA GLU A 251 40.11 -26.50 -12.24
C GLU A 251 38.84 -25.70 -12.56
N THR A 252 37.82 -26.36 -13.11
CA THR A 252 36.53 -25.76 -13.49
C THR A 252 35.67 -25.47 -12.26
N CYS A 253 35.65 -26.38 -11.27
CA CYS A 253 34.88 -26.20 -10.04
C CYS A 253 35.31 -24.96 -9.23
N SER A 254 36.62 -24.63 -9.21
CA SER A 254 37.12 -23.42 -8.54
C SER A 254 36.68 -22.09 -9.17
N LYS A 255 36.16 -22.12 -10.40
CA LYS A 255 35.71 -20.94 -11.16
C LYS A 255 34.19 -20.84 -11.27
N VAL A 256 33.44 -21.76 -10.66
CA VAL A 256 31.98 -21.75 -10.75
C VAL A 256 31.44 -20.53 -10.00
N PRO A 257 30.58 -19.71 -10.63
CA PRO A 257 29.90 -18.64 -9.92
C PRO A 257 28.96 -19.26 -8.88
N CYS A 258 29.42 -19.34 -7.64
CA CYS A 258 28.58 -19.59 -6.47
C CYS A 258 27.79 -18.31 -6.18
N GLY A 259 26.77 -18.00 -6.98
CA GLY A 259 26.02 -16.77 -6.80
C GLY A 259 24.90 -16.53 -7.81
N ILE A 260 24.20 -15.42 -7.58
CA ILE A 260 23.12 -14.88 -8.40
C ILE A 260 23.61 -14.70 -9.84
N ILE A 261 22.79 -15.11 -10.82
CA ILE A 261 23.08 -14.91 -12.24
C ILE A 261 23.21 -13.41 -12.52
N MET A 262 24.44 -12.96 -12.73
CA MET A 262 24.70 -11.55 -12.99
C MET A 262 24.31 -11.15 -14.41
N GLY A 263 23.79 -9.93 -14.56
CA GLY A 263 23.47 -9.34 -15.86
C GLY A 263 22.11 -9.75 -16.43
N LEU A 264 21.24 -10.36 -15.61
CA LEU A 264 19.84 -10.52 -15.98
C LEU A 264 19.18 -9.14 -16.22
N PRO A 265 18.25 -9.02 -17.20
CA PRO A 265 17.51 -7.78 -17.42
C PRO A 265 16.69 -7.37 -16.17
N PRO A 266 16.36 -6.07 -16.02
CA PRO A 266 15.48 -5.61 -14.95
C PRO A 266 14.15 -6.39 -14.92
N GLY A 267 13.71 -6.76 -13.71
CA GLY A 267 12.48 -7.53 -13.48
C GLY A 267 12.65 -9.05 -13.49
N TRP A 268 13.86 -9.56 -13.75
CA TRP A 268 14.18 -10.98 -13.56
C TRP A 268 14.61 -11.26 -12.13
N GLN A 269 14.07 -12.34 -11.57
CA GLN A 269 14.47 -12.91 -10.29
C GLN A 269 15.10 -14.28 -10.55
N SER A 270 16.12 -14.63 -9.76
CA SER A 270 16.77 -15.94 -9.80
C SER A 270 16.84 -16.52 -8.40
N GLU A 271 16.36 -17.74 -8.24
CA GLU A 271 16.37 -18.48 -6.99
C GLU A 271 17.04 -19.83 -7.22
N GLN A 272 17.94 -20.22 -6.31
CA GLN A 272 18.55 -21.54 -6.35
C GLN A 272 17.51 -22.58 -5.95
N GLN A 273 17.31 -23.59 -6.77
CA GLN A 273 16.37 -24.68 -6.51
C GLN A 273 17.13 -25.98 -6.22
N GLY A 274 16.64 -26.73 -5.22
CA GLY A 274 17.17 -28.02 -4.85
C GLY A 274 18.53 -28.00 -4.14
N SER A 275 19.10 -29.19 -3.95
CA SER A 275 20.38 -29.38 -3.25
C SER A 275 21.54 -29.08 -4.19
N LEU A 276 22.41 -28.16 -3.79
CA LEU A 276 23.71 -27.97 -4.44
C LEU A 276 24.60 -29.19 -4.12
N LEU A 277 24.95 -29.96 -5.14
CA LEU A 277 25.91 -31.05 -5.00
C LEU A 277 27.30 -30.49 -5.28
N VAL A 278 28.16 -30.44 -4.24
CA VAL A 278 29.56 -30.02 -4.34
C VAL A 278 30.46 -31.19 -3.96
N SER A 279 31.40 -31.52 -4.84
CA SER A 279 32.48 -32.49 -4.61
C SER A 279 33.78 -31.92 -5.18
N GLU A 280 34.94 -32.53 -4.87
CA GLU A 280 36.24 -32.02 -5.33
C GLU A 280 36.31 -31.74 -6.83
N ASN A 281 35.63 -32.56 -7.64
CA ASN A 281 35.73 -32.52 -9.09
C ASN A 281 34.37 -32.34 -9.78
N LYS A 282 33.29 -32.08 -9.04
CA LYS A 282 31.96 -31.94 -9.61
C LYS A 282 31.07 -30.98 -8.83
N ILE A 283 30.44 -30.04 -9.53
CA ILE A 283 29.43 -29.14 -8.98
C ILE A 283 28.16 -29.26 -9.83
N GLN A 284 27.03 -29.55 -9.21
CA GLN A 284 25.73 -29.64 -9.88
C GLN A 284 24.65 -28.90 -9.10
N GLY A 285 23.78 -28.20 -9.82
CA GLY A 285 22.64 -27.52 -9.23
C GLY A 285 21.65 -26.99 -10.27
N GLU A 286 20.62 -26.32 -9.76
CA GLU A 286 19.55 -25.75 -10.56
C GLU A 286 19.25 -24.32 -10.10
N TRP A 287 19.08 -23.41 -11.06
CA TRP A 287 18.56 -22.06 -10.83
C TRP A 287 17.23 -21.91 -11.54
N LYS A 288 16.20 -21.52 -10.81
CA LYS A 288 14.94 -21.08 -11.40
C LYS A 288 15.02 -19.57 -11.61
N CYS A 289 14.90 -19.15 -12.86
CA CYS A 289 14.84 -17.75 -13.23
C CYS A 289 13.43 -17.44 -13.71
N GLU A 290 12.87 -16.33 -13.26
CA GLU A 290 11.53 -15.90 -13.68
C GLU A 290 11.56 -14.40 -13.98
N GLY A 291 10.97 -14.01 -15.10
CA GLY A 291 10.95 -12.62 -15.51
C GLY A 291 10.09 -12.36 -16.73
N PRO A 292 10.08 -11.13 -17.27
CA PRO A 292 9.10 -10.74 -18.29
C PRO A 292 9.39 -11.33 -19.67
N GLU A 293 8.36 -11.90 -20.32
CA GLU A 293 8.46 -12.58 -21.62
C GLU A 293 9.09 -11.71 -22.71
N LYS A 294 8.79 -10.41 -22.74
CA LYS A 294 9.36 -9.48 -23.74
C LYS A 294 10.89 -9.37 -23.67
N THR A 295 11.49 -9.78 -22.56
CA THR A 295 12.94 -9.75 -22.32
C THR A 295 13.58 -11.13 -22.27
N LYS A 296 12.81 -12.19 -22.55
CA LYS A 296 13.21 -13.61 -22.54
C LYS A 296 14.52 -13.85 -23.29
N GLU A 297 14.63 -13.40 -24.54
CA GLU A 297 15.83 -13.61 -25.35
C GLU A 297 17.08 -12.91 -24.78
N LYS A 298 16.91 -11.74 -24.16
CA LYS A 298 18.04 -11.02 -23.53
C LYS A 298 18.51 -11.74 -22.28
N ALA A 299 17.58 -12.22 -21.46
CA ALA A 299 17.89 -13.02 -20.28
C ALA A 299 18.57 -14.34 -20.66
N GLN A 300 18.05 -15.05 -21.67
CA GLN A 300 18.68 -16.26 -22.21
C GLN A 300 20.12 -15.99 -22.66
N LYS A 301 20.37 -14.94 -23.45
CA LYS A 301 21.73 -14.57 -23.88
C LYS A 301 22.65 -14.23 -22.71
N ALA A 302 22.13 -13.59 -21.65
CA ALA A 302 22.90 -13.28 -20.46
C ALA A 302 23.29 -14.56 -19.70
N ILE A 303 22.35 -15.49 -19.52
CA ILE A 303 22.57 -16.80 -18.92
C ILE A 303 23.61 -17.59 -19.73
N GLU A 304 23.42 -17.71 -21.05
CA GLU A 304 24.35 -18.38 -21.96
C GLU A 304 25.76 -17.79 -21.93
N LYS A 305 25.87 -16.46 -21.84
CA LYS A 305 27.16 -15.77 -21.72
C LYS A 305 27.84 -16.07 -20.38
N HIS A 306 27.08 -16.08 -19.29
CA HIS A 306 27.60 -16.33 -17.94
C HIS A 306 28.00 -17.79 -17.75
N TYR A 307 27.28 -18.71 -18.37
CA TYR A 307 27.41 -20.16 -18.24
C TYR A 307 27.93 -20.82 -19.53
N LYS A 308 28.78 -20.13 -20.27
CA LYS A 308 29.29 -20.58 -21.57
C LYS A 308 29.87 -22.00 -21.46
N GLY A 309 29.27 -22.95 -22.18
CA GLY A 309 29.66 -24.37 -22.17
C GLY A 309 28.77 -25.29 -21.32
N LEU A 310 27.68 -24.79 -20.74
CA LEU A 310 26.69 -25.61 -20.04
C LEU A 310 25.52 -26.02 -20.93
N GLU A 311 24.96 -27.20 -20.66
CA GLU A 311 23.65 -27.59 -21.19
C GLU A 311 22.56 -26.83 -20.43
N ILE A 312 21.90 -25.90 -21.11
CA ILE A 312 20.80 -25.11 -20.55
C ILE A 312 19.48 -25.73 -21.05
N GLU A 313 18.70 -26.31 -20.15
CA GLU A 313 17.37 -26.84 -20.46
C GLU A 313 16.28 -25.77 -20.21
N ILE A 314 15.98 -24.96 -21.22
CA ILE A 314 14.89 -23.97 -21.14
C ILE A 314 13.54 -24.69 -21.27
N LYS A 315 12.80 -24.79 -20.16
CA LYS A 315 11.39 -25.21 -20.13
C LYS A 315 10.46 -24.02 -20.10
#